data_AF-A0A965IUE8-F1
#
_entry.id   AF-A0A965IUE8-F1
#
_cell.length_a   1.000
_cell.length_b   1.000
_cell.length_c   1.000
_cell.angle_alpha   90.00
_cell.angle_beta   90.00
_cell.angle_gamma   90.00
#
_symmetry.space_group_name_H-M   'P 1'
#
loop_
_entity.id
_entity.type
_entity.pdbx_description
1 polymer ?
#
loop_
_entity_poly.entity_id
_entity_poly.type
_entity_poly.pdbx_seq_one_letter_code
_entity_poly.pdbx_strand_id
1 'polypeptide(L)'
;MKKNKTSQAKIANNTKWANKNIDRVKVYKQRYKNKTKDHNRTLVQNLKKTNPCKICGETRFYCLDFHHRNPDTKKDTVCNLIRHGYSTEIVLAEINKCDIICSNCHRKEHTNTYKYLTKKARYVLELKQKSCCSKCGLSVPECLDFHHINDNKTNGIGAMLRNKNISLENIKSEIAKCIIVCSNCHREIHNKEN
;
A
#
# COMPACT_ATOMS: atom_id res chain seq x y z
N MET A 1 50.68 -12.89 15.84
CA MET A 1 49.39 -12.31 15.39
C MET A 1 49.46 -10.77 15.40
N LYS A 2 49.83 -10.13 14.29
CA LYS A 2 49.90 -8.66 14.18
C LYS A 2 48.48 -8.11 13.91
N LYS A 3 47.83 -7.54 14.93
CA LYS A 3 46.54 -6.86 14.75
C LYS A 3 46.72 -5.65 13.80
N ASN A 4 45.79 -5.57 12.86
CA ASN A 4 45.71 -4.71 11.68
C ASN A 4 45.63 -3.21 12.04
N LYS A 5 46.74 -2.58 12.48
CA LYS A 5 46.79 -1.15 12.90
C LYS A 5 46.36 -0.17 11.79
N THR A 6 46.47 -0.57 10.52
CA THR A 6 46.13 0.24 9.34
C THR A 6 44.62 0.39 9.11
N SER A 7 43.81 -0.61 9.49
CA SER A 7 42.35 -0.55 9.29
C SER A 7 41.66 0.37 10.30
N GLN A 8 42.07 0.33 11.57
CA GLN A 8 41.50 1.18 12.63
C GLN A 8 41.78 2.67 12.42
N ALA A 9 43.01 3.02 12.03
CA ALA A 9 43.38 4.40 11.70
C ALA A 9 42.60 4.93 10.47
N LYS A 10 42.39 4.08 9.46
CA LYS A 10 41.58 4.41 8.28
C LYS A 10 40.10 4.62 8.63
N ILE A 11 39.53 3.78 9.50
CA ILE A 11 38.15 3.93 10.00
C ILE A 11 38.00 5.23 10.79
N ALA A 12 38.92 5.53 11.72
CA ALA A 12 38.88 6.75 12.52
C ALA A 12 38.98 8.03 11.67
N ASN A 13 39.85 8.05 10.66
CA ASN A 13 39.96 9.16 9.71
C ASN A 13 38.68 9.35 8.88
N ASN A 14 38.08 8.26 8.40
CA ASN A 14 36.82 8.31 7.66
C ASN A 14 35.68 8.86 8.53
N THR A 15 35.59 8.46 9.80
CA THR A 15 34.59 8.98 10.75
C THR A 15 34.78 10.47 11.01
N LYS A 16 36.02 10.92 11.22
CA LYS A 16 36.32 12.35 11.44
C LYS A 16 35.97 13.20 10.21
N TRP A 17 36.30 12.72 9.01
CA TRP A 17 35.92 13.39 7.76
C TRP A 17 34.40 13.41 7.57
N ALA A 18 33.71 12.30 7.82
CA ALA A 18 32.26 12.19 7.67
C ALA A 18 31.51 13.15 8.60
N ASN A 19 31.96 13.29 9.86
CA ASN A 19 31.39 14.25 10.81
C ASN A 19 31.60 15.70 10.37
N LYS A 20 32.78 16.04 9.85
CA LYS A 20 33.07 17.38 9.30
C LYS A 20 32.28 17.69 8.02
N ASN A 21 31.83 16.65 7.29
CA ASN A 21 31.10 16.77 6.02
C ASN A 21 29.67 16.23 6.13
N ILE A 22 29.02 16.42 7.28
CA ILE A 22 27.75 15.75 7.60
C ILE A 22 26.67 15.97 6.54
N ASP A 23 26.56 17.17 5.98
CA ASP A 23 25.53 17.49 4.97
C ASP A 23 25.84 16.84 3.62
N ARG A 24 27.11 16.80 3.20
CA ARG A 24 27.53 16.02 2.01
C ARG A 24 27.23 14.53 2.19
N VAL A 25 27.49 13.99 3.37
CA VAL A 25 27.19 12.59 3.70
C VAL A 25 25.69 12.34 3.69
N LYS A 26 24.86 13.25 4.21
CA LYS A 26 23.39 13.16 4.17
C LYS A 26 22.89 13.12 2.71
N VAL A 27 23.35 14.04 1.87
CA VAL A 27 22.96 14.10 0.45
C VAL A 27 23.35 12.82 -0.29
N TYR A 28 24.58 12.35 -0.07
CA TYR A 28 25.05 11.09 -0.66
C TYR A 28 24.20 9.89 -0.23
N LYS A 29 23.95 9.74 1.08
CA LYS A 29 23.10 8.67 1.63
C LYS A 29 21.68 8.74 1.07
N GLN A 30 21.12 9.94 0.95
CA GLN A 30 19.79 10.15 0.37
C GLN A 30 19.73 9.74 -1.11
N ARG A 31 20.74 10.09 -1.90
CA ARG A 31 20.82 9.69 -3.32
C ARG A 31 20.90 8.18 -3.48
N TYR A 32 21.75 7.51 -2.69
CA TYR A 32 21.85 6.05 -2.69
C TYR A 32 20.52 5.38 -2.29
N LYS A 33 19.87 5.92 -1.25
CA LYS A 33 18.56 5.47 -0.80
C LYS A 33 17.52 5.61 -1.91
N ASN A 34 17.45 6.74 -2.60
CA ASN A 34 16.52 6.95 -3.71
C ASN A 34 16.78 5.98 -4.87
N LYS A 35 18.04 5.77 -5.26
CA LYS A 35 18.40 4.78 -6.28
C LYS A 35 17.90 3.37 -5.93
N THR A 36 18.05 2.98 -4.67
CA THR A 36 17.56 1.68 -4.16
C THR A 36 16.03 1.60 -4.22
N LYS A 37 15.32 2.69 -3.87
CA LYS A 37 13.85 2.77 -3.97
C LYS A 37 13.38 2.55 -5.41
N ASP A 38 14.01 3.24 -6.36
CA ASP A 38 13.59 3.20 -7.77
C ASP A 38 13.86 1.82 -8.39
N HIS A 39 15.01 1.22 -8.06
CA HIS A 39 15.30 -0.17 -8.43
C HIS A 39 14.24 -1.14 -7.86
N ASN A 40 13.95 -1.08 -6.56
CA ASN A 40 12.99 -1.98 -5.94
C ASN A 40 11.55 -1.76 -6.43
N ARG A 41 11.16 -0.52 -6.76
CA ARG A 41 9.87 -0.22 -7.41
C ARG A 41 9.75 -0.93 -8.75
N THR A 42 10.79 -0.81 -9.59
CA THR A 42 10.84 -1.45 -10.91
C THR A 42 10.76 -2.96 -10.80
N LEU A 43 11.54 -3.55 -9.89
CA LEU A 43 11.51 -4.98 -9.58
C LEU A 43 10.11 -5.46 -9.21
N VAL A 44 9.46 -4.80 -8.25
CA VAL A 44 8.10 -5.16 -7.79
C VAL A 44 7.07 -5.02 -8.91
N GLN A 45 7.14 -3.95 -9.71
CA GLN A 45 6.23 -3.78 -10.84
C GLN A 45 6.40 -4.91 -11.86
N ASN A 46 7.64 -5.30 -12.18
CA ASN A 46 7.92 -6.38 -13.11
C ASN A 46 7.42 -7.73 -12.59
N LEU A 47 7.57 -8.01 -11.29
CA LEU A 47 6.98 -9.19 -10.66
C LEU A 47 5.46 -9.21 -10.81
N LYS A 48 4.77 -8.10 -10.53
CA LYS A 48 3.30 -8.00 -10.70
C LYS A 48 2.85 -8.10 -12.16
N LYS A 49 3.67 -7.65 -13.12
CA LYS A 49 3.36 -7.76 -14.56
C LYS A 49 3.47 -9.19 -15.08
N THR A 50 4.34 -9.99 -14.48
CA THR A 50 4.64 -11.37 -14.91
C THR A 50 3.89 -12.43 -14.10
N ASN A 51 3.26 -12.05 -12.99
CA ASN A 51 2.55 -12.96 -12.10
C ASN A 51 1.13 -12.44 -11.86
N PRO A 52 0.10 -13.09 -12.43
CA PRO A 52 -1.29 -12.71 -12.20
C PRO A 52 -1.73 -13.02 -10.76
N CYS A 53 -2.92 -12.55 -10.40
CA CYS A 53 -3.55 -12.90 -9.13
C CYS A 53 -3.66 -14.43 -8.97
N LYS A 54 -3.06 -14.97 -7.91
CA LYS A 54 -3.08 -16.40 -7.58
C LYS A 54 -4.49 -16.98 -7.40
N ILE A 55 -5.46 -16.14 -7.01
CA ILE A 55 -6.83 -16.58 -6.71
C ILE A 55 -7.74 -16.53 -7.95
N CYS A 56 -7.73 -15.41 -8.69
CA CYS A 56 -8.73 -15.16 -9.75
C CYS A 56 -8.12 -14.85 -11.12
N GLY A 57 -6.79 -14.92 -11.28
CA GLY A 57 -6.13 -14.72 -12.56
C GLY A 57 -6.08 -13.27 -13.09
N GLU A 58 -6.55 -12.28 -12.34
CA GLU A 58 -6.44 -10.86 -12.72
C GLU A 58 -4.99 -10.47 -13.08
N THR A 59 -4.79 -9.83 -14.22
CA THR A 59 -3.47 -9.55 -14.81
C THR A 59 -3.07 -8.09 -14.72
N ARG A 60 -4.01 -7.18 -14.41
CA ARG A 60 -3.71 -5.74 -14.32
C ARG A 60 -2.81 -5.44 -13.12
N PHE A 61 -1.51 -5.35 -13.37
CA PHE A 61 -0.46 -5.27 -12.34
C PHE A 61 -0.67 -4.16 -11.29
N TYR A 62 -1.28 -3.03 -11.67
CA TYR A 62 -1.54 -1.90 -10.75
C TYR A 62 -2.63 -2.19 -9.70
N CYS A 63 -3.48 -3.19 -9.92
CA CYS A 63 -4.44 -3.66 -8.93
C CYS A 63 -3.98 -4.91 -8.14
N LEU A 64 -2.75 -5.38 -8.38
CA LEU A 64 -2.17 -6.50 -7.64
C LEU A 64 -1.46 -6.01 -6.37
N ASP A 65 -1.51 -6.83 -5.33
CA ASP A 65 -0.91 -6.62 -4.01
C ASP A 65 -0.13 -7.87 -3.58
N PHE A 66 0.83 -7.67 -2.66
CA PHE A 66 1.50 -8.77 -1.97
C PHE A 66 0.74 -9.08 -0.68
N HIS A 67 0.15 -10.27 -0.63
CA HIS A 67 -0.55 -10.78 0.54
C HIS A 67 0.34 -11.76 1.29
N HIS A 68 0.66 -11.46 2.55
CA HIS A 68 1.45 -12.35 3.40
C HIS A 68 0.67 -13.61 3.74
N ARG A 69 1.24 -14.79 3.44
CA ARG A 69 0.64 -16.08 3.79
C ARG A 69 0.51 -16.28 5.31
N ASN A 70 1.49 -15.80 6.06
CA ASN A 70 1.43 -15.71 7.52
C ASN A 70 1.80 -14.28 7.95
N PRO A 71 0.85 -13.46 8.43
CA PRO A 71 1.10 -12.07 8.79
C PRO A 71 2.03 -11.89 9.99
N ASP A 72 2.21 -12.91 10.83
CA ASP A 72 3.09 -12.84 12.02
C ASP A 72 4.58 -13.01 11.66
N THR A 73 4.86 -13.54 10.46
CA THR A 73 6.23 -13.75 9.97
C THR A 73 6.78 -12.57 9.16
N LYS A 74 5.95 -11.56 8.92
CA LYS A 74 6.30 -10.41 8.08
C LYS A 74 7.23 -9.46 8.83
N LYS A 75 8.20 -8.87 8.14
CA LYS A 75 8.98 -7.76 8.70
C LYS A 75 8.17 -6.45 8.65
N ASP A 76 7.55 -6.19 7.50
CA ASP A 76 6.68 -5.06 7.21
C ASP A 76 6.00 -5.35 5.84
N THR A 77 5.12 -4.47 5.38
CA THR A 77 4.61 -4.54 4.00
C THR A 77 5.73 -4.28 2.98
N VAL A 78 5.69 -4.97 1.83
CA VAL A 78 6.65 -4.77 0.73
C VAL A 78 6.71 -3.29 0.32
N CYS A 79 5.56 -2.60 0.26
CA CYS A 79 5.48 -1.18 -0.03
C CYS A 79 6.24 -0.32 0.99
N ASN A 80 6.13 -0.61 2.29
CA ASN A 80 6.85 0.11 3.34
C ASN A 80 8.35 -0.14 3.30
N LEU A 81 8.78 -1.39 3.05
CA LEU A 81 10.20 -1.71 2.91
C LEU A 81 10.84 -0.89 1.78
N ILE A 82 10.15 -0.78 0.63
CA ILE A 82 10.58 0.08 -0.47
C ILE A 82 10.56 1.54 -0.04
N ARG A 83 9.46 2.05 0.53
CA ARG A 83 9.35 3.44 0.98
C ARG A 83 10.46 3.85 1.95
N HIS A 84 10.85 2.94 2.84
CA HIS A 84 11.90 3.15 3.82
C HIS A 84 13.31 2.90 3.27
N GLY A 85 13.46 2.43 2.03
CA GLY A 85 14.73 2.26 1.33
C GLY A 85 15.53 1.07 1.83
N TYR A 86 14.86 -0.03 2.22
CA TYR A 86 15.53 -1.29 2.54
C TYR A 86 16.24 -1.87 1.30
N SER A 87 17.27 -2.68 1.54
CA SER A 87 18.03 -3.32 0.46
C SER A 87 17.17 -4.30 -0.33
N THR A 88 17.57 -4.57 -1.57
CA THR A 88 16.85 -5.47 -2.49
C THR A 88 16.73 -6.88 -1.91
N GLU A 89 17.75 -7.36 -1.20
CA GLU A 89 17.75 -8.68 -0.56
C GLU A 89 16.67 -8.78 0.51
N ILE A 90 16.51 -7.73 1.34
CA ILE A 90 15.47 -7.69 2.37
C ILE A 90 14.07 -7.63 1.73
N VAL A 91 13.92 -6.84 0.67
CA VAL A 91 12.65 -6.74 -0.07
C VAL A 91 12.28 -8.08 -0.70
N LEU A 92 13.22 -8.77 -1.35
CA LEU A 92 13.00 -10.08 -1.95
C LEU A 92 12.68 -11.16 -0.91
N ALA A 93 13.40 -11.16 0.21
CA ALA A 93 13.11 -12.08 1.32
C ALA A 93 11.69 -11.89 1.88
N GLU A 94 11.19 -10.65 1.90
CA GLU A 94 9.81 -10.36 2.31
C GLU A 94 8.79 -10.76 1.24
N ILE A 95 9.07 -10.50 -0.03
CA ILE A 95 8.23 -10.91 -1.17
C ILE A 95 8.06 -12.44 -1.18
N ASN A 96 9.12 -13.19 -0.86
CA ASN A 96 9.08 -14.65 -0.81
C ASN A 96 8.08 -15.21 0.21
N LYS A 97 7.59 -14.40 1.16
CA LYS A 97 6.53 -14.78 2.13
C LYS A 97 5.12 -14.46 1.65
N CYS A 98 5.00 -13.82 0.49
CA CYS A 98 3.76 -13.29 -0.03
C CYS A 98 3.24 -14.10 -1.23
N ASP A 99 1.92 -14.12 -1.38
CA ASP A 99 1.25 -14.44 -2.64
C ASP A 99 0.87 -13.14 -3.35
N ILE A 100 0.94 -13.12 -4.69
CA ILE A 100 0.46 -12.00 -5.49
C ILE A 100 -1.03 -12.20 -5.74
N ILE A 101 -1.88 -11.30 -5.25
CA ILE A 101 -3.33 -11.35 -5.43
C ILE A 101 -3.88 -9.97 -5.77
N CYS A 102 -5.03 -9.90 -6.45
CA CYS A 102 -5.66 -8.61 -6.74
C CYS A 102 -6.33 -8.01 -5.51
N SER A 103 -6.50 -6.69 -5.50
CA SER A 103 -7.06 -5.97 -4.35
C SER A 103 -8.46 -6.45 -3.95
N ASN A 104 -9.30 -6.85 -4.91
CA ASN A 104 -10.60 -7.46 -4.59
C ASN A 104 -10.44 -8.77 -3.82
N CYS A 105 -9.60 -9.69 -4.28
CA CYS A 105 -9.34 -10.95 -3.57
C CYS A 105 -8.68 -10.70 -2.22
N HIS A 106 -7.74 -9.76 -2.14
CA HIS A 106 -7.07 -9.40 -0.90
C HIS A 106 -8.06 -8.93 0.18
N ARG A 107 -9.10 -8.19 -0.20
CA ARG A 107 -10.14 -7.78 0.75
C ARG A 107 -10.98 -8.94 1.27
N LYS A 108 -11.28 -9.92 0.42
CA LYS A 108 -11.99 -11.14 0.83
C LYS A 108 -11.20 -11.88 1.92
N GLU A 109 -9.87 -11.99 1.77
CA GLU A 109 -9.00 -12.60 2.79
C GLU A 109 -9.01 -11.86 4.15
N HIS A 110 -9.17 -10.54 4.15
CA HIS A 110 -9.24 -9.74 5.39
C HIS A 110 -10.65 -9.52 5.92
N THR A 111 -11.65 -10.21 5.36
CA THR A 111 -13.03 -10.01 5.78
C THR A 111 -13.23 -10.63 7.15
N ASN A 112 -13.22 -9.77 8.18
CA ASN A 112 -13.56 -10.18 9.52
C ASN A 112 -15.08 -10.01 9.71
N THR A 113 -15.78 -11.11 9.98
CA THR A 113 -17.24 -11.17 10.19
C THR A 113 -17.74 -9.99 11.04
N TYR A 114 -18.80 -9.32 10.55
CA TYR A 114 -19.37 -8.06 11.02
C TYR A 114 -20.00 -8.09 12.44
N LYS A 115 -19.30 -8.60 13.45
CA LYS A 115 -19.89 -8.84 14.77
C LYS A 115 -20.37 -7.55 15.48
N TYR A 116 -19.69 -6.41 15.27
CA TYR A 116 -20.07 -5.14 15.91
C TYR A 116 -19.86 -3.93 14.98
N LEU A 117 -20.90 -3.56 14.22
CA LEU A 117 -20.88 -2.36 13.38
C LEU A 117 -21.54 -1.17 14.07
N THR A 118 -20.84 -0.02 14.05
CA THR A 118 -21.42 1.28 14.41
C THR A 118 -22.59 1.63 13.47
N LYS A 119 -23.51 2.52 13.88
CA LYS A 119 -24.63 2.98 13.03
C LYS A 119 -24.14 3.49 11.66
N LYS A 120 -23.01 4.20 11.64
CA LYS A 120 -22.38 4.71 10.42
C LYS A 120 -21.87 3.60 9.51
N ALA A 121 -21.15 2.62 10.09
CA ALA A 121 -20.60 1.50 9.33
C ALA A 121 -21.70 0.58 8.77
N ARG A 122 -22.80 0.39 9.53
CA ARG A 122 -23.97 -0.37 9.08
C ARG A 122 -24.64 0.28 7.87
N TYR A 123 -24.90 1.58 7.92
CA TYR A 123 -25.46 2.32 6.78
C TYR A 123 -24.61 2.16 5.52
N VAL A 124 -23.28 2.30 5.65
CA VAL A 124 -22.36 2.11 4.52
C VAL A 124 -22.37 0.69 3.98
N LEU A 125 -22.45 -0.32 4.85
CA LEU A 125 -22.53 -1.72 4.44
C LEU A 125 -23.84 -2.00 3.67
N GLU A 126 -24.98 -1.57 4.20
CA GLU A 126 -26.28 -1.72 3.55
C GLU A 126 -26.31 -1.07 2.17
N LEU A 127 -25.70 0.12 2.03
CA LEU A 127 -25.59 0.78 0.73
C LEU A 127 -24.76 -0.06 -0.25
N LYS A 128 -23.61 -0.59 0.19
CA LYS A 128 -22.77 -1.47 -0.64
C LYS A 128 -23.46 -2.78 -1.02
N GLN A 129 -24.26 -3.37 -0.12
CA GLN A 129 -25.05 -4.59 -0.38
C GLN A 129 -26.12 -4.39 -1.45
N LYS A 130 -26.67 -3.17 -1.55
CA LYS A 130 -27.67 -2.79 -2.56
C LYS A 130 -27.04 -2.21 -3.84
N SER A 131 -25.72 -2.29 -3.97
CA SER A 131 -24.97 -1.65 -5.05
C SER A 131 -24.06 -2.64 -5.77
N CYS A 132 -23.52 -2.21 -6.90
CA CYS A 132 -22.45 -2.91 -7.61
C CYS A 132 -21.41 -1.91 -8.13
N CYS A 133 -20.28 -2.41 -8.60
CA CYS A 133 -19.27 -1.58 -9.24
C CYS A 133 -19.83 -1.01 -10.55
N SER A 134 -19.82 0.32 -10.67
CA SER A 134 -20.29 1.02 -11.88
C SER A 134 -19.49 0.73 -13.15
N LYS A 135 -18.28 0.17 -13.03
CA LYS A 135 -17.41 -0.16 -14.18
C LYS A 135 -17.51 -1.62 -14.64
N CYS A 136 -17.64 -2.57 -13.71
CA CYS A 136 -17.55 -4.00 -14.03
C CYS A 136 -18.68 -4.86 -13.44
N GLY A 137 -19.64 -4.26 -12.74
CA GLY A 137 -20.80 -4.97 -12.19
C GLY A 137 -20.53 -5.84 -10.96
N LEU A 138 -19.28 -5.94 -10.46
CA LEU A 138 -18.99 -6.71 -9.25
C LEU A 138 -19.84 -6.21 -8.07
N SER A 139 -20.60 -7.11 -7.44
CA SER A 139 -21.56 -6.80 -6.36
C SER A 139 -21.13 -7.36 -4.99
N VAL A 140 -19.83 -7.58 -4.77
CA VAL A 140 -19.28 -8.06 -3.49
C VAL A 140 -19.01 -6.87 -2.55
N PRO A 141 -19.79 -6.65 -1.47
CA PRO A 141 -19.73 -5.43 -0.67
C PRO A 141 -18.35 -5.11 -0.09
N GLU A 142 -17.60 -6.13 0.33
CA GLU A 142 -16.24 -6.03 0.88
C GLU A 142 -15.26 -5.47 -0.15
N CYS A 143 -15.48 -5.79 -1.43
CA CYS A 143 -14.67 -5.32 -2.55
C CYS A 143 -15.07 -3.93 -3.06
N LEU A 144 -16.22 -3.39 -2.63
CA LEU A 144 -16.69 -2.08 -3.10
C LEU A 144 -16.07 -0.93 -2.31
N ASP A 145 -15.77 0.16 -3.00
CA ASP A 145 -15.24 1.42 -2.48
C ASP A 145 -16.00 2.61 -3.08
N PHE A 146 -15.95 3.73 -2.36
CA PHE A 146 -16.44 5.02 -2.85
C PHE A 146 -15.28 5.79 -3.47
N HIS A 147 -15.42 6.17 -4.73
CA HIS A 147 -14.48 6.99 -5.46
C HIS A 147 -15.11 8.37 -5.70
N HIS A 148 -14.44 9.43 -5.27
CA HIS A 148 -14.91 10.80 -5.51
C HIS A 148 -14.64 11.17 -6.97
N ILE A 149 -15.66 11.61 -7.69
CA ILE A 149 -15.54 12.02 -9.10
C ILE A 149 -15.00 13.44 -9.28
N ASN A 150 -14.96 14.24 -8.19
CA ASN A 150 -14.50 15.62 -8.16
C ASN A 150 -13.60 15.85 -6.93
N ASP A 151 -12.76 16.89 -6.97
CA ASP A 151 -11.86 17.25 -5.87
C ASP A 151 -12.54 18.01 -4.71
N ASN A 152 -13.86 18.18 -4.73
CA ASN A 152 -14.64 18.86 -3.69
C ASN A 152 -14.91 17.99 -2.44
N LYS A 153 -14.02 17.03 -2.16
CA LYS A 153 -14.09 16.13 -1.01
C LYS A 153 -13.66 16.87 0.26
N THR A 154 -14.41 16.68 1.34
CA THR A 154 -13.97 17.08 2.68
C THR A 154 -12.98 16.06 3.24
N ASN A 155 -13.25 14.75 3.07
CA ASN A 155 -12.37 13.69 3.52
C ASN A 155 -12.75 12.34 2.89
N GLY A 156 -11.87 11.34 2.96
CA GLY A 156 -12.23 9.99 2.52
C GLY A 156 -13.30 9.35 3.42
N ILE A 157 -14.31 8.70 2.84
CA ILE A 157 -15.41 8.03 3.57
C ILE A 157 -14.89 7.10 4.67
N GLY A 158 -13.83 6.33 4.40
CA GLY A 158 -13.21 5.45 5.39
C GLY A 158 -12.64 6.19 6.60
N ALA A 159 -12.08 7.39 6.42
CA ALA A 159 -11.60 8.23 7.52
C ALA A 159 -12.77 8.82 8.32
N MET A 160 -13.83 9.26 7.63
CA MET A 160 -15.05 9.77 8.27
C MET A 160 -15.73 8.72 9.15
N LEU A 161 -15.75 7.45 8.73
CA LEU A 161 -16.30 6.34 9.51
C LEU A 161 -15.57 6.09 10.83
N ARG A 162 -14.25 6.35 10.89
CA ARG A 162 -13.45 6.21 12.11
C ARG A 162 -13.58 7.42 13.04
N ASN A 163 -13.94 8.57 12.51
CA ASN A 163 -14.09 9.78 13.29
C ASN A 163 -15.46 9.80 14.00
N LYS A 164 -15.43 9.76 15.34
CA LYS A 164 -16.65 9.78 16.17
C LYS A 164 -17.43 11.10 16.03
N ASN A 165 -16.75 12.22 15.78
CA ASN A 165 -17.33 13.58 15.75
C ASN A 165 -18.06 13.91 14.44
N ILE A 166 -17.89 13.11 13.39
CA ILE A 166 -18.59 13.33 12.11
C ILE A 166 -20.02 12.80 12.21
N SER A 167 -21.04 13.55 11.80
CA SER A 167 -22.40 13.03 11.83
C SER A 167 -22.66 12.00 10.72
N LEU A 168 -23.70 11.17 10.86
CA LEU A 168 -24.13 10.29 9.76
C LEU A 168 -24.54 11.12 8.53
N GLU A 169 -25.13 12.30 8.73
CA GLU A 169 -25.60 13.14 7.63
C GLU A 169 -24.45 13.72 6.80
N ASN A 170 -23.36 14.13 7.44
CA ASN A 170 -22.16 14.54 6.71
C ASN A 170 -21.57 13.38 5.90
N ILE A 171 -21.62 12.14 6.42
CA ILE A 171 -21.16 10.96 5.67
C ILE A 171 -22.03 10.72 4.45
N LYS A 172 -23.36 10.82 4.57
CA LYS A 172 -24.28 10.69 3.43
C LYS A 172 -24.01 11.75 2.35
N SER A 173 -23.86 13.01 2.78
CA SER A 173 -23.57 14.12 1.88
C SER A 173 -22.26 13.92 1.13
N GLU A 174 -21.22 13.39 1.79
CA GLU A 174 -19.95 13.08 1.12
C GLU A 174 -20.08 11.87 0.18
N ILE A 175 -20.81 10.82 0.57
CA ILE A 175 -21.08 9.66 -0.29
C ILE A 175 -21.83 10.07 -1.57
N ALA A 176 -22.73 11.06 -1.51
CA ALA A 176 -23.45 11.56 -2.68
C ALA A 176 -22.54 12.16 -3.77
N LYS A 177 -21.29 12.50 -3.43
CA LYS A 177 -20.26 12.97 -4.37
C LYS A 177 -19.42 11.83 -4.97
N CYS A 178 -19.75 10.58 -4.65
CA CYS A 178 -18.96 9.42 -5.02
C CYS A 178 -19.70 8.52 -6.02
N ILE A 179 -18.92 7.87 -6.89
CA ILE A 179 -19.34 6.64 -7.58
C ILE A 179 -18.89 5.41 -6.77
N ILE A 180 -19.64 4.32 -6.87
CA ILE A 180 -19.28 3.04 -6.27
C ILE A 180 -18.54 2.19 -7.29
N VAL A 181 -17.31 1.79 -6.95
CA VAL A 181 -16.45 0.96 -7.80
C VAL A 181 -15.79 -0.13 -6.96
N CYS A 182 -15.46 -1.27 -7.56
CA CYS A 182 -14.67 -2.29 -6.87
C CYS A 182 -13.22 -1.81 -6.69
N SER A 183 -12.49 -2.36 -5.72
CA SER A 183 -11.13 -1.95 -5.41
C SER A 183 -10.16 -2.07 -6.59
N ASN A 184 -10.33 -3.07 -7.48
CA ASN A 184 -9.53 -3.16 -8.71
C ASN A 184 -9.82 -1.98 -9.66
N CYS A 185 -11.10 -1.70 -9.95
CA CYS A 185 -11.51 -0.58 -10.81
C CYS A 185 -11.20 0.78 -10.18
N HIS A 186 -11.24 0.90 -8.86
CA HIS A 186 -10.85 2.11 -8.15
C HIS A 186 -9.37 2.42 -8.37
N ARG A 187 -8.49 1.41 -8.27
CA ARG A 187 -7.06 1.57 -8.57
C ARG A 187 -6.80 1.89 -10.02
N GLU A 188 -7.57 1.31 -10.94
CA GLU A 188 -7.49 1.64 -12.36
C GLU A 188 -7.76 3.13 -12.61
N ILE A 189 -8.74 3.73 -11.93
CA ILE A 189 -9.04 5.15 -12.07
C ILE A 189 -7.83 5.98 -11.61
N HIS A 190 -7.34 5.76 -10.39
CA HIS A 190 -6.14 6.46 -9.89
C HIS A 190 -4.91 6.24 -10.78
N ASN A 191 -4.76 5.07 -11.38
CA ASN A 191 -3.64 4.80 -12.28
C ASN A 191 -3.74 5.54 -13.62
N LYS A 192 -4.95 5.92 -14.07
CA LYS A 192 -5.15 6.69 -15.32
C LYS A 192 -5.03 8.20 -15.11
N GLU A 193 -5.18 8.66 -13.87
CA GLU A 193 -5.11 10.07 -13.48
C GLU A 193 -3.67 10.54 -13.11
N ASN A 194 -2.72 9.59 -12.98
CA ASN A 194 -1.31 9.84 -12.67
C ASN A 194 -0.41 9.52 -13.86
#